data_AF-A0A210PB03-F1
#
_entry.id   AF-A0A210PB03-F1
#
_cell.length_a   1.000
_cell.length_b   1.000
_cell.length_c   1.000
_cell.angle_alpha   90.00
_cell.angle_beta   90.00
_cell.angle_gamma   90.00
#
_symmetry.space_group_name_H-M   'P 1'
#
loop_
_entity.id
_entity.type
_entity.pdbx_description
1 polymer ?
#
loop_
_entity_poly.entity_id
_entity_poly.type
_entity_poly.pdbx_seq_one_letter_code
_entity_poly.pdbx_strand_id
1 'polypeptide(L)'
;MLYYLHIYNKMVALLILRRDFYNVSLENDLESAILKINVFYNKLSTEYTGEIFNFRKEKVKNVIDDDSIIKDTYQNIFDNYRQFLIDNQLSLYTLNFDLENMFDANDLYKINERIKAANSIYEKLRRYCDKKEKGDISLNKCLNDFFGIRMIFTDLIENEQNILKTLEELKKSGIIRKYYIRNDGAYSGIHITLNGNDNLRFPWELQLWDKSKFESNMNAHELHKEMTKYTNIPRRYFTKM
;
A
#
# COMPACT_ATOMS: atom_id res chain seq x y z
N MET A 1 7.53 -15.67 21.87
CA MET A 1 7.62 -15.28 20.44
C MET A 1 7.56 -16.50 19.51
N LEU A 2 8.33 -17.57 19.76
CA LEU A 2 8.32 -18.81 18.97
C LEU A 2 6.97 -19.57 18.94
N TYR A 3 6.19 -19.48 20.02
CA TYR A 3 4.90 -20.18 20.12
C TYR A 3 3.82 -19.62 19.19
N TYR A 4 3.80 -18.30 18.98
CA TYR A 4 2.87 -17.63 18.07
C TYR A 4 3.17 -17.96 16.60
N LEU A 5 4.45 -18.04 16.24
CA LEU A 5 4.89 -18.40 14.89
C LEU A 5 4.49 -19.85 14.54
N HIS A 6 4.55 -20.75 15.52
CA HIS A 6 4.19 -22.16 15.32
C HIS A 6 2.68 -22.38 15.16
N ILE A 7 1.86 -21.65 15.94
CA ILE A 7 0.39 -21.68 15.79
C ILE A 7 -0.01 -21.06 14.44
N TYR A 8 0.60 -19.95 14.07
CA TYR A 8 0.34 -19.25 12.81
C TYR A 8 0.63 -20.14 11.59
N ASN A 9 1.80 -20.79 11.56
CA ASN A 9 2.17 -21.68 10.46
C ASN A 9 1.25 -22.91 10.36
N LYS A 10 0.76 -23.44 11.48
CA LYS A 10 -0.25 -24.51 11.47
C LYS A 10 -1.59 -24.05 10.93
N MET A 11 -2.04 -22.84 11.27
CA MET A 11 -3.29 -22.30 10.74
C MET A 11 -3.20 -22.02 9.23
N VAL A 12 -2.07 -21.47 8.76
CA VAL A 12 -1.84 -21.25 7.33
C VAL A 12 -1.80 -22.57 6.56
N ALA A 13 -1.13 -23.60 7.10
CA ALA A 13 -1.12 -24.93 6.49
C ALA A 13 -2.50 -25.61 6.47
N LEU A 14 -3.30 -25.43 7.52
CA LEU A 14 -4.69 -25.92 7.60
C LEU A 14 -5.63 -25.18 6.62
N LEU A 15 -5.39 -23.89 6.37
CA LEU A 15 -6.13 -23.11 5.37
C LEU A 15 -5.79 -23.55 3.95
N ILE A 16 -4.52 -23.82 3.66
CA ILE A 16 -4.06 -24.31 2.35
C ILE A 16 -4.61 -25.72 2.05
N LEU A 17 -4.67 -26.61 3.04
CA LEU A 17 -5.24 -27.97 2.89
C LEU A 17 -6.77 -28.01 2.79
N ARG A 18 -7.47 -26.92 3.16
CA ARG A 18 -8.94 -26.82 3.05
C ARG A 18 -9.43 -26.55 1.62
N ARG A 19 -8.51 -26.27 0.69
CA ARG A 19 -8.77 -25.72 -0.64
C ARG A 19 -9.37 -26.71 -1.64
N ASP A 20 -9.27 -28.01 -1.39
CA ASP A 20 -9.70 -29.05 -2.35
C ASP A 20 -11.19 -29.44 -2.25
N PHE A 21 -11.97 -28.88 -1.32
CA PHE A 21 -13.31 -29.44 -1.00
C PHE A 21 -14.50 -28.46 -0.90
N TYR A 22 -14.31 -27.15 -1.00
CA TYR A 22 -15.42 -26.20 -0.85
C TYR A 22 -15.36 -25.12 -1.93
N ASN A 23 -16.51 -24.71 -2.45
CA ASN A 23 -16.70 -23.43 -3.14
C ASN A 23 -16.18 -22.33 -2.21
N VAL A 24 -14.93 -21.93 -2.38
CA VAL A 24 -14.32 -20.84 -1.61
C VAL A 24 -14.86 -19.56 -2.22
N SER A 25 -15.59 -18.79 -1.43
CA SER A 25 -16.13 -17.50 -1.86
C SER A 25 -15.01 -16.45 -1.94
N LEU A 26 -15.18 -15.46 -2.82
CA LEU A 26 -14.21 -14.39 -3.09
C LEU A 26 -13.65 -13.73 -1.81
N GLU A 27 -14.48 -13.56 -0.77
CA GLU A 27 -14.05 -12.98 0.50
C GLU A 27 -13.02 -13.83 1.26
N ASN A 28 -13.07 -15.17 1.15
CA ASN A 28 -12.11 -16.07 1.80
C ASN A 28 -10.76 -16.06 1.08
N ASP A 29 -10.77 -16.04 -0.25
CA ASP A 29 -9.55 -15.90 -1.04
C ASP A 29 -8.93 -14.51 -0.85
N LEU A 30 -9.75 -13.46 -0.76
CA LEU A 30 -9.31 -12.12 -0.43
C LEU A 30 -8.71 -12.04 0.98
N GLU A 31 -9.34 -12.66 1.98
CA GLU A 31 -8.78 -12.74 3.33
C GLU A 31 -7.39 -13.38 3.30
N SER A 32 -7.29 -14.54 2.63
CA SER A 32 -6.04 -15.28 2.48
C SER A 32 -4.97 -14.46 1.76
N ALA A 33 -5.34 -13.71 0.72
CA ALA A 33 -4.46 -12.83 -0.01
C ALA A 33 -3.95 -11.68 0.87
N ILE A 34 -4.82 -11.04 1.65
CA ILE A 34 -4.43 -9.97 2.59
C ILE A 34 -3.51 -10.51 3.67
N LEU A 35 -3.78 -11.70 4.21
CA LEU A 35 -2.90 -12.37 5.17
C LEU A 35 -1.52 -12.65 4.56
N LYS A 36 -1.46 -13.15 3.33
CA LYS A 36 -0.21 -13.40 2.60
C LYS A 36 0.58 -12.12 2.37
N ILE A 37 -0.07 -11.04 1.92
CA ILE A 37 0.55 -9.73 1.74
C ILE A 37 1.07 -9.21 3.10
N ASN A 38 0.30 -9.33 4.18
CA ASN A 38 0.72 -8.88 5.50
C ASN A 38 1.94 -9.66 6.02
N VAL A 39 1.99 -10.99 5.84
CA VAL A 39 3.18 -11.80 6.18
C VAL A 39 4.40 -11.31 5.43
N PHE A 40 4.27 -11.12 4.12
CA PHE A 40 5.35 -10.67 3.27
C PHE A 40 5.82 -9.26 3.63
N TYR A 41 4.89 -8.34 3.87
CA TYR A 41 5.15 -6.99 4.36
C TYR A 41 5.94 -7.02 5.69
N ASN A 42 5.54 -7.86 6.65
CA ASN A 42 6.22 -7.97 7.94
C ASN A 42 7.63 -8.54 7.78
N LYS A 43 7.82 -9.53 6.89
CA LYS A 43 9.13 -10.09 6.56
C LYS A 43 10.05 -9.01 6.00
N LEU A 44 9.67 -8.35 4.90
CA LEU A 44 10.49 -7.30 4.29
C LEU A 44 10.75 -6.13 5.25
N SER A 45 9.76 -5.75 6.05
CA SER A 45 9.94 -4.69 7.04
C SER A 45 10.98 -5.04 8.11
N THR A 46 11.15 -6.32 8.43
CA THR A 46 12.16 -6.79 9.39
C THR A 46 13.53 -6.92 8.74
N GLU A 47 13.58 -7.23 7.45
CA GLU A 47 14.83 -7.32 6.67
C GLU A 47 15.42 -5.94 6.33
N TYR A 48 14.59 -4.89 6.29
CA TYR A 48 15.07 -3.53 6.09
C TYR A 48 15.83 -3.03 7.33
N THR A 49 17.14 -2.82 7.17
CA THR A 49 18.06 -2.34 8.22
C THR A 49 18.42 -0.87 8.10
N GLY A 50 17.89 -0.17 7.09
CA GLY A 50 18.15 1.25 6.88
C GLY A 50 17.51 2.12 7.96
N GLU A 51 17.91 3.39 7.99
CA GLU A 51 17.37 4.36 8.93
C GLU A 51 15.85 4.52 8.76
N ILE A 52 15.18 4.70 9.91
CA ILE A 52 13.74 4.88 10.03
C ILE A 52 13.44 5.94 11.10
N PHE A 53 12.30 6.59 10.97
CA PHE A 53 11.76 7.48 11.99
C PHE A 53 10.33 7.07 12.33
N ASN A 54 9.79 7.68 13.38
CA ASN A 54 8.41 7.44 13.76
C ASN A 54 7.46 8.23 12.84
N PHE A 55 6.90 7.56 11.82
CA PHE A 55 6.04 8.17 10.80
C PHE A 55 4.78 8.82 11.38
N ARG A 56 4.34 8.46 12.60
CA ARG A 56 3.20 9.09 13.26
C ARG A 56 3.59 10.41 13.93
N LYS A 57 4.80 10.49 14.49
CA LYS A 57 5.31 11.69 15.17
C LYS A 57 5.83 12.72 14.18
N GLU A 58 6.56 12.27 13.16
CA GLU A 58 7.11 13.16 12.15
C GLU A 58 6.03 13.82 11.31
N LYS A 59 6.15 15.14 11.13
CA LYS A 59 5.22 15.98 10.39
C LYS A 59 5.80 16.34 9.03
N VAL A 60 4.93 16.53 8.03
CA VAL A 60 5.36 16.95 6.69
C VAL A 60 6.18 18.25 6.74
N LYS A 61 5.74 19.23 7.55
CA LYS A 61 6.46 20.50 7.75
C LYS A 61 7.88 20.38 8.34
N ASN A 62 8.22 19.23 8.93
CA ASN A 62 9.57 18.99 9.46
C ASN A 62 10.54 18.46 8.39
N VAL A 63 9.99 17.95 7.28
CA VAL A 63 10.69 17.16 6.26
C VAL A 63 11.12 18.04 5.10
N ILE A 64 10.25 18.98 4.74
CA ILE A 64 10.51 20.01 3.75
C ILE A 64 10.93 21.30 4.47
N ASP A 65 11.96 21.97 3.97
CA ASP A 65 12.39 23.30 4.43
C ASP A 65 11.62 24.43 3.72
N ASP A 66 11.94 25.67 4.09
CA ASP A 66 11.25 26.86 3.59
C ASP A 66 11.46 27.07 2.07
N ASP A 67 12.54 26.52 1.51
CA ASP A 67 12.84 26.55 0.07
C ASP A 67 12.12 25.44 -0.71
N SER A 68 11.19 24.73 -0.06
CA SER A 68 10.50 23.57 -0.62
C SER A 68 11.45 22.46 -1.03
N ILE A 69 12.51 22.23 -0.25
CA ILE A 69 13.48 21.15 -0.44
C ILE A 69 13.31 20.13 0.69
N ILE A 70 13.27 18.85 0.34
CA ILE A 70 13.32 17.76 1.32
C ILE A 70 14.72 17.75 1.92
N LYS A 71 14.81 17.88 3.24
CA LYS A 71 16.09 17.84 3.96
C LYS A 71 16.81 16.52 3.68
N ASP A 72 18.12 16.59 3.47
CA ASP A 72 18.96 15.48 3.00
C ASP A 72 18.78 14.20 3.85
N THR A 73 18.62 14.31 5.17
CA THR A 73 18.36 13.16 6.05
C THR A 73 17.10 12.38 5.65
N TYR A 74 15.98 13.08 5.40
CA TYR A 74 14.74 12.41 4.98
C TYR A 74 14.82 11.90 3.55
N GLN A 75 15.48 12.65 2.66
CA GLN A 75 15.67 12.24 1.28
C GLN A 75 16.45 10.91 1.22
N ASN A 76 17.55 10.80 1.97
CA ASN A 76 18.33 9.57 2.06
C ASN A 76 17.51 8.41 2.61
N ILE A 77 16.69 8.63 3.66
CA ILE A 77 15.81 7.60 4.21
C ILE A 77 14.78 7.11 3.17
N PHE A 78 14.18 8.02 2.40
CA PHE A 78 13.23 7.65 1.35
C PHE A 78 13.91 6.91 0.21
N ASP A 79 15.07 7.37 -0.26
CA ASP A 79 15.79 6.76 -1.37
C ASP A 79 16.33 5.37 -1.00
N ASN A 80 16.86 5.22 0.21
CA ASN A 80 17.33 3.92 0.72
C ASN A 80 16.20 2.89 0.77
N TYR A 81 15.01 3.26 1.25
CA TYR A 81 13.89 2.33 1.27
C TYR A 81 13.35 2.02 -0.13
N ARG A 82 13.34 3.00 -1.05
CA ARG A 82 13.00 2.75 -2.46
C ARG A 82 13.98 1.77 -3.10
N GLN A 83 15.28 1.99 -2.90
CA GLN A 83 16.31 1.11 -3.42
C GLN A 83 16.18 -0.30 -2.84
N PHE A 84 15.93 -0.42 -1.54
CA PHE A 84 15.65 -1.70 -0.90
C PHE A 84 14.47 -2.45 -1.55
N LEU A 85 13.37 -1.77 -1.88
CA LEU A 85 12.25 -2.39 -2.59
C LEU A 85 12.61 -2.81 -4.02
N ILE A 86 13.43 -2.00 -4.72
CA ILE A 86 13.94 -2.33 -6.07
C ILE A 86 14.86 -3.56 -6.01
N ASP A 87 15.77 -3.62 -5.04
CA ASP A 87 16.67 -4.75 -4.84
C ASP A 87 15.90 -6.05 -4.50
N ASN A 88 14.69 -5.91 -3.92
CA ASN A 88 13.77 -7.00 -3.61
C ASN A 88 12.68 -7.22 -4.68
N GLN A 89 12.83 -6.68 -5.89
CA GLN A 89 11.82 -6.76 -6.95
C GLN A 89 11.46 -8.20 -7.34
N LEU A 90 12.42 -9.14 -7.30
CA LEU A 90 12.12 -10.55 -7.57
C LEU A 90 11.16 -11.14 -6.53
N SER A 91 11.35 -10.82 -5.24
CA SER A 91 10.47 -11.27 -4.17
C SER A 91 9.07 -10.66 -4.29
N LEU A 92 8.98 -9.40 -4.72
CA LEU A 92 7.71 -8.71 -5.00
C LEU A 92 6.98 -9.35 -6.19
N TYR A 93 7.72 -9.67 -7.26
CA TYR A 93 7.19 -10.40 -8.40
C TYR A 93 6.65 -11.78 -8.00
N THR A 94 7.39 -12.53 -7.17
CA THR A 94 6.91 -13.82 -6.63
C THR A 94 5.64 -13.65 -5.80
N LEU A 95 5.54 -12.59 -4.98
CA LEU A 95 4.29 -12.29 -4.26
C LEU A 95 3.14 -12.07 -5.24
N ASN A 96 3.30 -11.26 -6.29
CA ASN A 96 2.22 -11.05 -7.27
C ASN A 96 1.83 -12.34 -7.99
N PHE A 97 2.81 -13.11 -8.46
CA PHE A 97 2.54 -14.39 -9.11
C PHE A 97 1.75 -15.33 -8.18
N ASP A 98 2.16 -15.41 -6.93
CA ASP A 98 1.46 -16.20 -5.93
C ASP A 98 0.03 -15.72 -5.71
N LEU A 99 -0.20 -14.40 -5.64
CA LEU A 99 -1.52 -13.80 -5.48
C LEU A 99 -2.41 -14.08 -6.71
N GLU A 100 -1.88 -14.00 -7.92
CA GLU A 100 -2.63 -14.34 -9.14
C GLU A 100 -3.12 -15.79 -9.11
N ASN A 101 -2.29 -16.73 -8.63
CA ASN A 101 -2.67 -18.14 -8.47
C ASN A 101 -3.61 -18.41 -7.27
N MET A 102 -3.97 -17.38 -6.49
CA MET A 102 -4.92 -17.54 -5.39
C MET A 102 -6.38 -17.49 -5.86
N PHE A 103 -6.66 -16.81 -6.97
CA PHE A 103 -8.02 -16.53 -7.43
C PHE A 103 -8.34 -17.26 -8.74
N ASP A 104 -9.62 -17.49 -9.00
CA ASP A 104 -10.07 -17.91 -10.33
C ASP A 104 -9.79 -16.78 -11.34
N ALA A 105 -9.46 -17.16 -12.58
CA ALA A 105 -9.22 -16.21 -13.66
C ALA A 105 -10.45 -15.35 -14.00
N ASN A 106 -11.65 -15.82 -13.61
CA ASN A 106 -12.90 -15.06 -13.75
C ASN A 106 -13.12 -14.05 -12.63
N ASP A 107 -12.46 -14.20 -11.47
CA ASP A 107 -12.63 -13.30 -10.32
C ASP A 107 -11.61 -12.17 -10.34
N LEU A 108 -10.34 -12.49 -10.61
CA LEU A 108 -9.24 -11.54 -10.58
C LEU A 108 -8.85 -11.14 -12.01
N TYR A 109 -9.15 -9.91 -12.38
CA TYR A 109 -8.81 -9.38 -13.70
C TYR A 109 -7.33 -9.05 -13.83
N LYS A 110 -6.75 -8.41 -12.82
CA LYS A 110 -5.36 -7.93 -12.88
C LYS A 110 -4.81 -7.56 -11.51
N ILE A 111 -3.50 -7.74 -11.32
CA ILE A 111 -2.73 -7.13 -10.23
C ILE A 111 -1.73 -6.13 -10.81
N ASN A 112 -1.57 -4.98 -10.14
CA ASN A 112 -0.49 -4.05 -10.40
C ASN A 112 0.20 -3.67 -9.10
N GLU A 113 1.53 -3.66 -9.12
CA GLU A 113 2.33 -3.10 -8.03
C GLU A 113 3.01 -1.79 -8.42
N ARG A 114 3.36 -0.99 -7.41
CA ARG A 114 4.03 0.30 -7.65
C ARG A 114 4.83 0.74 -6.42
N ILE A 115 6.13 0.94 -6.62
CA ILE A 115 6.95 1.77 -5.72
C ILE A 115 6.70 3.25 -6.08
N LYS A 116 6.40 4.08 -5.09
CA LYS A 116 6.18 5.52 -5.33
C LYS A 116 7.45 6.17 -5.88
N ALA A 117 7.31 6.89 -6.98
CA ALA A 117 8.43 7.60 -7.59
C ALA A 117 8.88 8.81 -6.73
N ALA A 118 10.17 9.15 -6.78
CA ALA A 118 10.75 10.23 -5.98
C ALA A 118 10.04 11.58 -6.19
N ASN A 119 9.79 11.95 -7.45
CA ASN A 119 9.02 13.15 -7.80
C ASN A 119 7.59 13.11 -7.22
N SER A 120 6.96 11.94 -7.17
CA SER A 120 5.62 11.78 -6.58
C SER A 120 5.62 11.84 -5.05
N ILE A 121 6.72 11.47 -4.40
CA ILE A 121 6.92 11.67 -2.95
C ILE A 121 7.03 13.16 -2.67
N TYR A 122 7.92 13.85 -3.40
CA TYR A 122 8.12 15.29 -3.31
C TYR A 122 6.81 16.07 -3.47
N GLU A 123 6.10 15.86 -4.58
CA GLU A 123 4.85 16.57 -4.85
C GLU A 123 3.75 16.26 -3.82
N LYS A 124 3.74 15.05 -3.25
CA LYS A 124 2.79 14.73 -2.19
C LYS A 124 3.12 15.50 -0.91
N LEU A 125 4.39 15.58 -0.51
CA LEU A 125 4.82 16.36 0.65
C LEU A 125 4.54 17.85 0.45
N ARG A 126 4.95 18.43 -0.68
CA ARG A 126 4.73 19.86 -1.02
C ARG A 126 3.25 20.24 -0.94
N ARG A 127 2.37 19.46 -1.56
CA ARG A 127 0.91 19.71 -1.49
C ARG A 127 0.34 19.66 -0.09
N TYR A 128 0.91 18.85 0.81
CA TYR A 128 0.47 18.83 2.20
C TYR A 128 0.93 20.08 2.97
N CYS A 129 2.00 20.75 2.53
CA CYS A 129 2.37 22.10 2.99
C CYS A 129 1.42 23.17 2.44
N ASP A 130 0.89 23.00 1.23
CA ASP A 130 -0.07 23.95 0.62
C ASP A 130 -1.49 23.84 1.19
N LYS A 131 -1.80 22.75 1.91
CA LYS A 131 -3.10 22.56 2.57
C LYS A 131 -3.28 23.51 3.75
N LYS A 132 -4.53 23.63 4.21
CA LYS A 132 -4.92 24.44 5.38
C LYS A 132 -4.05 24.14 6.63
N GLU A 133 -3.69 22.88 6.82
CA GLU A 133 -2.86 22.43 7.95
C GLU A 133 -1.38 22.79 7.83
N LYS A 134 -0.93 23.36 6.71
CA LYS A 134 0.45 23.81 6.47
C LYS A 134 1.51 22.76 6.83
N GLY A 135 1.29 21.53 6.40
CA GLY A 135 2.19 20.42 6.67
C GLY A 135 2.16 19.90 8.11
N ASP A 136 1.29 20.39 9.00
CA ASP A 136 1.04 19.80 10.33
C ASP A 136 0.18 18.54 10.25
N ILE A 137 0.63 17.62 9.41
CA ILE A 137 0.04 16.31 9.19
C ILE A 137 1.17 15.29 9.32
N SER A 138 0.88 14.15 9.94
CA SER A 138 1.89 13.10 10.09
C SER A 138 2.32 12.51 8.76
N LEU A 139 3.59 12.11 8.67
CA LEU A 139 4.13 11.45 7.49
C LEU A 139 3.40 10.15 7.16
N ASN A 140 2.91 9.40 8.16
CA ASN A 140 2.10 8.20 7.94
C ASN A 140 0.80 8.53 7.18
N LYS A 141 0.17 9.69 7.45
CA LYS A 141 -1.02 10.14 6.70
C LYS A 141 -0.66 10.69 5.32
N CYS A 142 0.54 11.27 5.16
CA CYS A 142 1.00 11.82 3.89
C CYS A 142 1.50 10.73 2.93
N LEU A 143 2.33 9.80 3.39
CA LEU A 143 3.02 8.81 2.57
C LEU A 143 2.51 7.37 2.79
N ASN A 144 1.21 7.21 3.06
CA ASN A 144 0.56 5.92 3.29
C ASN A 144 0.66 4.91 2.12
N ASP A 145 0.99 5.39 0.92
CA ASP A 145 1.04 4.63 -0.34
C ASP A 145 2.48 4.57 -0.90
N PHE A 146 3.48 4.40 -0.02
CA PHE A 146 4.88 4.35 -0.42
C PHE A 146 5.17 3.17 -1.35
N PHE A 147 4.69 1.98 -0.96
CA PHE A 147 4.49 0.86 -1.86
C PHE A 147 2.99 0.59 -1.98
N GLY A 148 2.54 0.27 -3.19
CA GLY A 148 1.13 0.01 -3.47
C GLY A 148 0.93 -1.28 -4.25
N ILE A 149 -0.02 -2.10 -3.80
CA ILE A 149 -0.57 -3.22 -4.58
C ILE A 149 -2.00 -2.84 -4.95
N ARG A 150 -2.40 -3.13 -6.18
CA ARG A 150 -3.75 -2.91 -6.67
C ARG A 150 -4.27 -4.18 -7.30
N MET A 151 -5.33 -4.72 -6.73
CA MET A 151 -6.03 -5.90 -7.22
C MET A 151 -7.35 -5.43 -7.85
N ILE A 152 -7.59 -5.85 -9.09
CA ILE A 152 -8.78 -5.49 -9.86
C ILE A 152 -9.62 -6.76 -10.01
N PHE A 153 -10.84 -6.74 -9.47
CA PHE A 153 -11.76 -7.87 -9.47
C PHE A 153 -12.94 -7.62 -10.38
N THR A 154 -13.52 -8.66 -10.95
CA THR A 154 -14.71 -8.60 -11.82
C THR A 154 -15.96 -8.18 -11.07
N ASP A 155 -16.23 -8.80 -9.92
CA ASP A 155 -17.49 -8.65 -9.17
C ASP A 155 -17.26 -8.11 -7.74
N LEU A 156 -16.41 -7.09 -7.61
CA LEU A 156 -16.08 -6.49 -6.30
C LEU A 156 -17.30 -5.80 -5.69
N ILE A 157 -18.06 -5.06 -6.49
CA ILE A 157 -19.23 -4.29 -6.04
C ILE A 157 -20.33 -5.21 -5.51
N GLU A 158 -20.57 -6.34 -6.20
CA GLU A 158 -21.59 -7.31 -5.81
C GLU A 158 -21.27 -7.96 -4.45
N ASN A 159 -19.98 -8.14 -4.17
CA ASN A 159 -19.48 -8.73 -2.93
C ASN A 159 -19.07 -7.70 -1.87
N GLU A 160 -19.32 -6.41 -2.09
CA GLU A 160 -18.77 -5.31 -1.28
C GLU A 160 -19.09 -5.49 0.21
N GLN A 161 -20.33 -5.83 0.57
CA GLN A 161 -20.73 -5.99 1.98
C GLN A 161 -19.96 -7.10 2.71
N ASN A 162 -19.76 -8.25 2.05
CA ASN A 162 -18.99 -9.36 2.61
C ASN A 162 -17.53 -9.00 2.76
N ILE A 163 -16.96 -8.34 1.73
CA ILE A 163 -15.59 -7.84 1.75
C ILE A 163 -15.38 -6.85 2.90
N LEU A 164 -16.28 -5.87 3.07
CA LEU A 164 -16.19 -4.90 4.17
C LEU A 164 -16.26 -5.56 5.55
N LYS A 165 -17.08 -6.61 5.69
CA LYS A 165 -17.13 -7.40 6.93
C LYS A 165 -15.78 -8.08 7.21
N THR A 166 -15.20 -8.76 6.22
CA THR A 166 -13.87 -9.38 6.32
C THR A 166 -12.79 -8.34 6.68
N LEU A 167 -12.81 -7.16 6.04
CA LEU A 167 -11.86 -6.09 6.35
C LEU A 167 -12.02 -5.56 7.78
N GLU A 168 -13.25 -5.47 8.31
CA GLU A 168 -13.46 -5.07 9.70
C GLU A 168 -12.92 -6.12 10.69
N GLU A 169 -13.06 -7.40 10.38
CA GLU A 169 -12.50 -8.50 11.19
C GLU A 169 -10.97 -8.47 11.16
N LEU A 170 -10.35 -8.31 9.98
CA LEU A 170 -8.90 -8.17 9.81
C LEU A 170 -8.34 -6.92 10.51
N LYS A 171 -9.12 -5.83 10.56
CA LYS A 171 -8.75 -4.62 11.28
C LYS A 171 -8.80 -4.83 12.79
N LYS A 172 -9.84 -5.49 13.30
CA LYS A 172 -9.99 -5.82 14.73
C LYS A 172 -8.88 -6.76 15.23
N SER A 173 -8.41 -7.68 14.37
CA SER A 173 -7.29 -8.58 14.68
C SER A 173 -5.91 -7.94 14.52
N GLY A 174 -5.83 -6.70 14.01
CA GLY A 174 -4.57 -5.98 13.82
C GLY A 174 -3.75 -6.43 12.60
N ILE A 175 -4.33 -7.22 11.69
CA ILE A 175 -3.68 -7.61 10.44
C ILE A 175 -3.58 -6.40 9.50
N ILE A 176 -4.63 -5.59 9.43
CA ILE A 176 -4.63 -4.32 8.71
C ILE A 176 -4.82 -3.18 9.71
N ARG A 177 -4.28 -2.00 9.39
CA ARG A 177 -4.47 -0.84 10.29
C ARG A 177 -5.82 -0.17 10.12
N LYS A 178 -6.19 0.05 8.86
CA LYS A 178 -7.42 0.73 8.48
C LYS A 178 -7.77 0.36 7.04
N TYR A 179 -9.05 0.47 6.75
CA TYR A 179 -9.55 0.55 5.39
C TYR A 179 -10.54 1.70 5.27
N TYR A 180 -10.78 2.15 4.05
CA TYR A 180 -11.84 3.11 3.72
C TYR A 180 -12.23 2.97 2.26
N ILE A 181 -13.50 3.24 1.95
CA ILE A 181 -13.98 3.38 0.58
C ILE A 181 -13.69 4.80 0.14
N ARG A 182 -13.07 4.95 -1.02
CA ARG A 182 -12.86 6.25 -1.65
C ARG A 182 -13.77 6.37 -2.85
N ASN A 183 -14.68 7.32 -2.78
CA ASN A 183 -15.53 7.74 -3.89
C ASN A 183 -15.26 9.23 -4.14
N ASP A 184 -14.61 9.55 -5.27
CA ASP A 184 -14.12 10.88 -5.60
C ASP A 184 -14.35 11.14 -7.09
N GLY A 185 -15.50 11.74 -7.41
CA GLY A 185 -15.95 11.90 -8.79
C GLY A 185 -16.09 10.54 -9.51
N ALA A 186 -15.32 10.34 -10.57
CA ALA A 186 -15.30 9.09 -11.34
C ALA A 186 -14.44 7.98 -10.71
N TYR A 187 -13.71 8.29 -9.63
CA TYR A 187 -12.86 7.34 -8.92
C TYR A 187 -13.65 6.60 -7.83
N SER A 188 -13.57 5.27 -7.82
CA SER A 188 -14.13 4.41 -6.77
C SER A 188 -13.23 3.23 -6.44
N GLY A 189 -12.94 3.00 -5.16
CA GLY A 189 -12.21 1.81 -4.72
C GLY A 189 -12.05 1.71 -3.22
N ILE A 190 -11.69 0.50 -2.75
CA ILE A 190 -11.40 0.23 -1.35
C ILE A 190 -9.90 0.35 -1.12
N HIS A 191 -9.50 1.18 -0.17
CA HIS A 191 -8.11 1.39 0.21
C HIS A 191 -7.84 0.77 1.58
N ILE A 192 -6.80 -0.05 1.66
CA ILE A 192 -6.38 -0.78 2.86
C ILE A 192 -4.94 -0.34 3.17
N THR A 193 -4.68 0.08 4.40
CA THR A 193 -3.33 0.46 4.84
C THR A 193 -2.73 -0.64 5.70
N LEU A 194 -1.54 -1.09 5.30
CA LEU A 194 -0.65 -1.93 6.08
C LEU A 194 0.46 -1.04 6.62
N ASN A 195 0.70 -1.04 7.94
CA ASN A 195 1.91 -0.41 8.46
C ASN A 195 2.49 -1.09 9.70
N GLY A 196 2.12 -2.35 9.93
CA GLY A 196 2.52 -3.11 11.11
C GLY A 196 1.88 -2.56 12.39
N ASN A 197 2.22 -3.19 13.52
CA ASN A 197 1.73 -2.78 14.84
C ASN A 197 2.57 -1.65 15.48
N ASP A 198 3.59 -1.17 14.78
CA ASP A 198 4.44 -0.06 15.20
C ASP A 198 4.33 1.12 14.21
N ASN A 199 4.86 2.29 14.57
CA ASN A 199 4.90 3.45 13.66
C ASN A 199 6.30 3.64 13.05
N LEU A 200 7.07 2.55 13.00
CA LEU A 200 8.50 2.51 12.69
C LEU A 200 8.78 1.75 11.39
N ARG A 201 7.76 1.61 10.55
CA ARG A 201 7.85 0.96 9.24
C ARG A 201 7.22 1.83 8.17
N PHE A 202 7.74 1.72 6.97
CA PHE A 202 7.16 2.36 5.81
C PHE A 202 5.79 1.73 5.49
N PRO A 203 4.73 2.54 5.36
CA PRO A 203 3.40 2.02 5.11
C PRO A 203 3.26 1.51 3.66
N TRP A 204 2.53 0.41 3.52
CA TRP A 204 2.06 -0.11 2.25
C TRP A 204 0.55 0.12 2.11
N GLU A 205 0.08 0.30 0.88
CA GLU A 205 -1.33 0.41 0.56
C GLU A 205 -1.75 -0.74 -0.36
N LEU A 206 -2.84 -1.43 -0.01
CA LEU A 206 -3.55 -2.32 -0.90
C LEU A 206 -4.82 -1.61 -1.40
N GLN A 207 -5.05 -1.62 -2.70
CA GLN A 207 -6.25 -1.08 -3.34
C GLN A 207 -7.04 -2.22 -3.98
N LEU A 208 -8.34 -2.28 -3.70
CA LEU A 208 -9.27 -3.19 -4.37
C LEU A 208 -10.17 -2.37 -5.28
N TRP A 209 -10.13 -2.66 -6.57
CA TRP A 209 -10.94 -2.00 -7.59
C TRP A 209 -11.88 -3.00 -8.26
N ASP A 210 -13.04 -2.50 -8.65
CA ASP A 210 -13.94 -3.22 -9.52
C ASP A 210 -13.54 -3.01 -10.99
N LYS A 211 -13.63 -4.06 -11.81
CA LYS A 211 -13.28 -4.03 -13.23
C LYS A 211 -14.15 -3.04 -13.99
N SER A 212 -15.43 -2.89 -13.62
CA SER A 212 -16.32 -1.89 -14.22
C SER A 212 -15.87 -0.45 -13.98
N LYS A 213 -15.02 -0.21 -12.98
CA LYS A 213 -14.44 1.10 -12.63
C LYS A 213 -12.98 1.25 -13.05
N PHE A 214 -12.39 0.24 -13.68
CA PHE A 214 -10.97 0.23 -14.01
C PHE A 214 -10.56 1.43 -14.86
N GLU A 215 -11.21 1.64 -16.01
CA GLU A 215 -10.90 2.73 -16.94
C GLU A 215 -11.13 4.10 -16.30
N SER A 216 -12.25 4.29 -15.58
CA SER A 216 -12.55 5.56 -14.92
C SER A 216 -11.53 5.87 -13.81
N ASN A 217 -11.10 4.84 -13.06
CA ASN A 217 -10.07 4.98 -12.04
C ASN A 217 -8.70 5.30 -12.63
N MET A 218 -8.34 4.69 -13.75
CA MET A 218 -7.09 4.97 -14.47
C MET A 218 -7.06 6.41 -14.98
N ASN A 219 -8.12 6.86 -15.66
CA ASN A 219 -8.25 8.22 -16.15
C ASN A 219 -8.20 9.25 -15.00
N ALA A 220 -8.92 9.00 -13.89
CA ALA A 220 -8.85 9.88 -12.72
C ALA A 220 -7.45 9.92 -12.08
N HIS A 221 -6.70 8.80 -12.10
CA HIS A 221 -5.31 8.74 -11.62
C HIS A 221 -4.38 9.58 -12.50
N GLU A 222 -4.54 9.49 -13.81
CA GLU A 222 -3.76 10.24 -14.79
C GLU A 222 -4.06 11.73 -14.73
N LEU A 223 -5.33 12.13 -14.71
CA LEU A 223 -5.73 13.53 -14.51
C LEU A 223 -5.16 14.10 -13.22
N HIS A 224 -5.23 13.35 -12.11
CA HIS A 224 -4.61 13.77 -10.86
C HIS A 224 -3.08 13.94 -11.01
N LYS A 225 -2.39 13.03 -11.71
CA LYS A 225 -0.96 13.18 -11.98
C LYS A 225 -0.66 14.42 -12.82
N GLU A 226 -1.44 14.67 -13.87
CA GLU A 226 -1.26 15.83 -14.75
C GLU A 226 -1.46 17.15 -13.99
N MET A 227 -2.53 17.26 -13.20
CA MET A 227 -2.74 18.42 -12.33
C MET A 227 -1.58 18.66 -11.35
N THR A 228 -0.86 17.61 -10.97
CA THR A 228 0.32 17.72 -10.10
C THR A 228 1.66 17.95 -10.81
N LYS A 229 1.74 17.78 -12.14
CA LYS A 229 3.00 17.98 -12.90
C LYS A 229 3.35 19.47 -13.10
N TYR A 230 2.38 20.37 -13.01
CA TYR A 230 2.56 21.80 -13.31
C TYR A 230 3.16 22.63 -12.17
N THR A 231 3.73 22.00 -11.15
CA THR A 231 4.43 22.68 -10.06
C THR A 231 5.94 22.45 -10.19
N ASN A 232 6.71 23.54 -10.15
CA ASN A 232 8.16 23.56 -10.38
C ASN A 232 8.90 22.56 -9.47
N ILE A 233 9.31 21.40 -10.00
CA ILE A 233 10.14 20.43 -9.30
C ILE A 233 11.60 20.92 -9.33
N PRO A 234 12.27 21.13 -8.17
CA PRO A 234 13.68 21.52 -8.15
C PRO A 234 14.59 20.52 -8.88
N ARG A 235 15.54 21.03 -9.68
CA ARG A 235 16.39 20.22 -10.59
C ARG A 235 17.24 19.16 -9.86
N ARG A 236 17.49 19.32 -8.56
CA ARG A 236 18.29 18.40 -7.71
C ARG A 236 17.60 17.04 -7.47
N TYR A 237 16.30 16.90 -7.76
CA TYR A 237 15.56 15.63 -7.66
C TYR A 237 15.81 14.66 -8.84
N PHE A 238 16.53 15.09 -9.87
CA PHE A 238 16.80 14.28 -11.07
C PHE A 238 18.21 13.67 -11.11
N THR A 239 19.08 14.00 -10.14
CA THR A 239 20.54 13.80 -10.29
C THR A 239 21.14 12.63 -9.50
N LYS A 240 20.34 11.82 -8.82
CA LYS A 240 20.79 10.55 -8.23
C LYS A 240 19.89 9.41 -8.72
N MET A 241 20.11 9.00 -9.96
CA MET A 241 19.80 7.65 -10.43
C MET A 241 21.05 6.80 -10.28
#